data_AF-A0A7Y6JXB8-F1
#
_entry.id   AF-A0A7Y6JXB8-F1
#
_cell.length_a   1.000
_cell.length_b   1.000
_cell.length_c   1.000
_cell.angle_alpha   90.00
_cell.angle_beta   90.00
_cell.angle_gamma   90.00
#
_symmetry.space_group_name_H-M   'P 1'
#
loop_
_entity.id
_entity.type
_entity.pdbx_description
1 polymer ?
#
loop_
_entity_poly.entity_id
_entity_poly.type
_entity_poly.pdbx_seq_one_letter_code
_entity_poly.pdbx_strand_id
1 'polypeptide(L)'
;MTTTHTNSSSVSQDTVCSGRLFLLELSSNSIYSMNPDGSDRKTIVTDCHLPDGIAVDAHAGHIYWTNMGHALSANDGSIERADLDGNNRVVIVPQGLTHTPKQIQLDRDGGKLYWCDREGMRVMRVNCDGSDIETLVETGRGDNDRHDQNRWCVGVAVDRVHQKLYWTQKGPDNGDQGRILRANLEIPSGEDAATRSDIDVLFDHLPEPIDLEFDEENRVLYWTDRGDPPRGNTVNRAPVDEAATPEIVITHLLEGIGITLDVAGSRMFVTDLGGSVYSAQLDGSNLRNFLYAQGNLTGVAYAEV
;
A
#
# COMPACT_ATOMS: atom_id res chain seq x y z
N MET A 1 29.16 -54.12 -32.74
CA MET A 1 28.99 -53.74 -31.32
C MET A 1 28.47 -52.33 -31.34
N THR A 2 27.20 -52.15 -31.03
CA THR A 2 26.49 -50.89 -31.19
C THR A 2 25.78 -50.59 -29.88
N THR A 3 25.83 -49.30 -29.48
CA THR A 3 24.98 -48.62 -28.48
C THR A 3 25.17 -49.06 -27.01
N THR A 4 25.21 -48.19 -26.01
CA THR A 4 24.42 -46.95 -25.76
C THR A 4 25.19 -45.97 -24.86
N HIS A 5 25.20 -44.68 -25.21
CA HIS A 5 25.42 -43.59 -24.25
C HIS A 5 24.06 -43.17 -23.68
N THR A 6 23.89 -43.29 -22.37
CA THR A 6 22.74 -42.74 -21.63
C THR A 6 23.01 -41.27 -21.33
N ASN A 7 22.27 -40.38 -21.98
CA ASN A 7 22.25 -38.96 -21.69
C ASN A 7 21.22 -38.74 -20.56
N SER A 8 21.67 -38.41 -19.35
CA SER A 8 20.80 -38.02 -18.25
C SER A 8 20.54 -36.52 -18.33
N SER A 9 19.39 -36.12 -18.87
CA SER A 9 18.87 -34.76 -18.76
C SER A 9 18.37 -34.52 -17.34
N SER A 10 19.03 -33.62 -16.61
CA SER A 10 18.54 -33.06 -15.36
C SER A 10 17.32 -32.19 -15.65
N VAL A 11 16.14 -32.63 -15.23
CA VAL A 11 14.94 -31.79 -15.18
C VAL A 11 15.14 -30.84 -13.99
N SER A 12 15.29 -29.54 -14.28
CA SER A 12 15.09 -28.51 -13.26
C SER A 12 13.68 -28.64 -12.74
N GLN A 13 13.52 -28.85 -11.43
CA GLN A 13 12.21 -28.69 -10.80
C GLN A 13 11.86 -27.22 -10.95
N ASP A 14 10.93 -26.91 -11.86
CA ASP A 14 10.24 -25.64 -11.85
C ASP A 14 9.54 -25.54 -10.49
N THR A 15 10.10 -24.74 -9.59
CA THR A 15 9.41 -24.33 -8.37
C THR A 15 8.12 -23.67 -8.85
N VAL A 16 6.98 -24.30 -8.57
CA VAL A 16 5.68 -23.69 -8.86
C VAL A 16 5.56 -22.51 -7.92
N CYS A 17 5.77 -21.30 -8.44
CA CYS A 17 5.40 -20.08 -7.71
C CYS A 17 3.92 -20.16 -7.37
N SER A 18 3.59 -19.96 -6.10
CA SER A 18 2.23 -19.95 -5.61
C SER A 18 1.96 -18.58 -5.00
N GLY A 19 1.03 -17.84 -5.58
CA GLY A 19 0.54 -16.59 -5.01
C GLY A 19 0.20 -16.74 -3.53
N ARG A 20 0.58 -15.74 -2.73
CA ARG A 20 0.24 -15.60 -1.31
C ARG A 20 -0.24 -14.19 -1.01
N LEU A 21 -1.16 -14.09 -0.05
CA LEU A 21 -1.57 -12.85 0.57
C LEU A 21 -0.83 -12.65 1.88
N PHE A 22 -0.47 -11.41 2.15
CA PHE A 22 0.11 -10.94 3.40
C PHE A 22 -0.82 -9.87 3.98
N LEU A 23 -1.36 -10.10 5.19
CA LEU A 23 -2.36 -9.24 5.81
C LEU A 23 -1.86 -8.68 7.14
N LEU A 24 -2.12 -7.41 7.38
CA LEU A 24 -1.91 -6.77 8.69
C LEU A 24 -3.19 -6.83 9.52
N GLU A 25 -3.07 -7.22 10.78
CA GLU A 25 -4.18 -7.17 11.73
C GLU A 25 -3.81 -6.31 12.93
N LEU A 26 -4.57 -5.23 13.09
CA LEU A 26 -4.25 -4.11 13.96
C LEU A 26 -4.41 -4.47 15.44
N SER A 27 -5.44 -5.24 15.82
CA SER A 27 -5.74 -5.51 17.22
C SER A 27 -4.73 -6.46 17.88
N SER A 28 -4.22 -7.43 17.13
CA SER A 28 -3.21 -8.40 17.55
C SER A 28 -1.79 -8.00 17.18
N ASN A 29 -1.61 -6.85 16.52
CA ASN A 29 -0.31 -6.35 16.09
C ASN A 29 0.51 -7.40 15.33
N SER A 30 -0.13 -8.07 14.37
CA SER A 30 0.42 -9.24 13.71
C SER A 30 0.32 -9.16 12.19
N ILE A 31 1.20 -9.89 11.52
CA ILE A 31 1.16 -10.12 10.07
C ILE A 31 0.83 -11.59 9.84
N TYR A 32 -0.15 -11.83 8.97
CA TYR A 32 -0.54 -13.16 8.52
C TYR A 32 -0.15 -13.39 7.07
N SER A 33 0.23 -14.62 6.73
CA SER A 33 0.35 -15.07 5.34
C SER A 33 -0.64 -16.18 5.06
N MET A 34 -1.24 -16.21 3.87
CA MET A 34 -2.20 -17.24 3.46
C MET A 34 -2.25 -17.41 1.95
N ASN A 35 -2.87 -18.48 1.47
CA ASN A 35 -3.22 -18.63 0.07
C ASN A 35 -4.34 -17.63 -0.32
N PRO A 36 -4.46 -17.23 -1.60
CA PRO A 36 -5.51 -16.33 -2.08
C PRO A 36 -6.95 -16.81 -1.89
N ASP A 37 -7.15 -18.09 -1.56
CA ASP A 37 -8.45 -18.67 -1.20
C ASP A 37 -8.72 -18.67 0.32
N GLY A 38 -7.78 -18.13 1.11
CA GLY A 38 -7.83 -18.07 2.58
C GLY A 38 -7.29 -19.30 3.29
N SER A 39 -6.88 -20.34 2.57
CA SER A 39 -6.26 -21.54 3.17
C SER A 39 -4.80 -21.30 3.57
N ASP A 40 -4.20 -22.24 4.31
CA ASP A 40 -2.80 -22.17 4.77
C ASP A 40 -2.42 -20.86 5.50
N ARG A 41 -3.34 -20.34 6.32
CA ARG A 41 -3.10 -19.15 7.15
C ARG A 41 -2.03 -19.44 8.21
N LYS A 42 -1.02 -18.57 8.25
CA LYS A 42 0.10 -18.59 9.21
C LYS A 42 0.30 -17.20 9.78
N THR A 43 0.60 -17.11 11.07
CA THR A 43 1.19 -15.91 11.67
C THR A 43 2.67 -15.91 11.35
N ILE A 44 3.16 -14.87 10.69
CA ILE A 44 4.57 -14.75 10.31
C ILE A 44 5.31 -13.72 11.17
N VAL A 45 4.64 -12.64 11.60
CA VAL A 45 5.23 -11.63 12.48
C VAL A 45 4.23 -11.31 13.60
N THR A 46 4.74 -11.17 14.82
CA THR A 46 4.01 -10.69 16.00
C THR A 46 4.71 -9.45 16.56
N ASP A 47 4.10 -8.81 17.56
CA ASP A 47 4.70 -7.69 18.29
C ASP A 47 5.06 -6.53 17.35
N CYS A 48 4.16 -6.23 16.41
CA CYS A 48 4.17 -4.97 15.68
C CYS A 48 3.63 -3.84 16.58
N HIS A 49 3.67 -2.59 16.12
CA HIS A 49 3.12 -1.45 16.84
C HIS A 49 2.11 -0.71 15.97
N LEU A 50 0.85 -1.13 16.07
CA LEU A 50 -0.26 -0.61 15.28
C LEU A 50 0.08 -0.63 13.77
N PRO A 51 0.25 -1.83 13.16
CA PRO A 51 0.69 -1.93 11.77
C PRO A 51 -0.41 -1.46 10.80
N ASP A 52 -0.02 -0.75 9.73
CA ASP A 52 -1.00 -0.15 8.79
C ASP A 52 -0.78 -0.50 7.31
N GLY A 53 0.41 -0.24 6.76
CA GLY A 53 0.77 -0.51 5.37
C GLY A 53 1.75 -1.67 5.24
N ILE A 54 1.64 -2.45 4.17
CA ILE A 54 2.51 -3.60 3.87
C ILE A 54 2.91 -3.65 2.39
N ALA A 55 4.16 -4.01 2.13
CA ALA A 55 4.68 -4.27 0.78
C ALA A 55 5.55 -5.53 0.79
N VAL A 56 5.64 -6.23 -0.35
CA VAL A 56 6.37 -7.50 -0.47
C VAL A 56 7.31 -7.47 -1.66
N ASP A 57 8.59 -7.75 -1.40
CA ASP A 57 9.58 -8.05 -2.44
C ASP A 57 9.84 -9.56 -2.46
N ALA A 58 9.08 -10.31 -3.25
CA ALA A 58 9.25 -11.75 -3.36
C ALA A 58 10.62 -12.15 -3.96
N HIS A 59 11.19 -11.31 -4.82
CA HIS A 59 12.49 -11.58 -5.43
C HIS A 59 13.62 -11.44 -4.42
N ALA A 60 13.59 -10.42 -3.57
CA ALA A 60 14.53 -10.27 -2.47
C ALA A 60 14.18 -11.16 -1.25
N GLY A 61 12.99 -11.74 -1.21
CA GLY A 61 12.53 -12.58 -0.11
C GLY A 61 12.15 -11.77 1.13
N HIS A 62 11.61 -10.56 0.97
CA HIS A 62 11.34 -9.64 2.07
C HIS A 62 9.89 -9.14 2.12
N ILE A 63 9.38 -8.97 3.33
CA ILE A 63 8.19 -8.19 3.63
C ILE A 63 8.58 -6.90 4.34
N TYR A 64 7.90 -5.80 4.01
CA TYR A 64 8.09 -4.48 4.61
C TYR A 64 6.76 -4.00 5.17
N TRP A 65 6.75 -3.42 6.36
CA TRP A 65 5.52 -2.85 6.93
C TRP A 65 5.77 -1.60 7.73
N THR A 66 4.74 -0.76 7.81
CA THR A 66 4.73 0.44 8.64
C THR A 66 4.14 0.13 10.01
N ASN A 67 4.71 0.74 11.04
CA ASN A 67 4.18 0.75 12.39
C ASN A 67 3.80 2.18 12.76
N MET A 68 2.54 2.42 13.12
CA MET A 68 2.05 3.76 13.48
C MET A 68 2.64 4.27 14.81
N GLY A 69 3.31 3.41 15.59
CA GLY A 69 3.91 3.77 16.86
C GLY A 69 2.99 3.48 18.05
N HIS A 70 3.28 4.04 19.21
CA HIS A 70 2.49 3.78 20.43
C HIS A 70 1.27 4.71 20.57
N ALA A 71 1.34 5.90 19.99
CA ALA A 71 0.24 6.86 19.98
C ALA A 71 0.34 7.78 18.77
N LEU A 72 -0.80 8.14 18.18
CA LEU A 72 -0.87 9.04 17.02
C LEU A 72 -0.26 10.44 17.27
N SER A 73 -0.13 10.84 18.54
CA SER A 73 0.49 12.10 18.95
C SER A 73 2.00 12.02 19.16
N ALA A 74 2.59 10.83 19.12
CA ALA A 74 4.01 10.61 19.33
C ALA A 74 4.72 10.44 17.98
N ASN A 75 5.88 11.07 17.82
CA ASN A 75 6.74 10.89 16.65
C ASN A 75 7.59 9.62 16.82
N ASP A 76 6.94 8.46 16.94
CA ASP A 76 7.57 7.18 17.27
C ASP A 76 7.18 6.03 16.32
N GLY A 77 6.64 6.37 15.15
CA GLY A 77 6.43 5.42 14.06
C GLY A 77 7.73 4.86 13.49
N SER A 78 7.64 3.68 12.87
CA SER A 78 8.79 2.99 12.28
C SER A 78 8.39 2.26 11.00
N ILE A 79 9.39 1.86 10.21
CA ILE A 79 9.23 0.91 9.10
C ILE A 79 10.18 -0.24 9.36
N GLU A 80 9.67 -1.45 9.23
CA GLU A 80 10.41 -2.66 9.51
C GLU A 80 10.34 -3.63 8.35
N ARG A 81 11.28 -4.56 8.32
CA ARG A 81 11.38 -5.62 7.32
C ARG A 81 11.65 -6.95 8.00
N ALA A 82 11.15 -8.03 7.44
CA ALA A 82 11.51 -9.40 7.76
C ALA A 82 11.62 -10.22 6.48
N ASP A 83 12.14 -11.43 6.57
CA ASP A 83 12.03 -12.41 5.49
C ASP A 83 10.56 -12.84 5.31
N LEU A 84 10.24 -13.46 4.17
CA LEU A 84 8.86 -13.90 3.86
C LEU A 84 8.27 -14.87 4.91
N ASP A 85 9.11 -15.57 5.67
CA ASP A 85 8.71 -16.46 6.75
C ASP A 85 8.67 -15.79 8.13
N GLY A 86 8.97 -14.49 8.20
CA GLY A 86 9.00 -13.67 9.42
C GLY A 86 10.32 -13.63 10.16
N ASN A 87 11.35 -14.36 9.71
CA ASN A 87 12.68 -14.33 10.32
C ASN A 87 13.45 -13.05 9.95
N ASN A 88 14.62 -12.85 10.58
CA ASN A 88 15.56 -11.78 10.26
C ASN A 88 14.92 -10.37 10.25
N ARG A 89 14.06 -10.11 11.24
CA ARG A 89 13.40 -8.83 11.47
C ARG A 89 14.44 -7.71 11.70
N VAL A 90 14.34 -6.62 10.94
CA VAL A 90 15.22 -5.45 10.95
C VAL A 90 14.40 -4.17 10.85
N VAL A 91 14.83 -3.13 11.55
CA VAL A 91 14.26 -1.77 11.44
C VAL A 91 14.90 -1.05 10.24
N ILE A 92 14.07 -0.64 9.28
CA ILE A 92 14.47 0.10 8.07
C ILE A 92 14.41 1.60 8.32
N VAL A 93 13.32 2.09 8.93
CA VAL A 93 13.17 3.47 9.37
C VAL A 93 12.99 3.47 10.89
N PRO A 94 13.96 3.96 11.67
CA PRO A 94 13.86 4.02 13.12
C PRO A 94 12.88 5.10 13.59
N GLN A 95 12.44 4.96 14.84
CA GLN A 95 11.58 5.92 15.52
C GLN A 95 12.17 7.33 15.52
N GLY A 96 11.30 8.33 15.40
CA GLY A 96 11.68 9.75 15.37
C GLY A 96 11.94 10.30 13.96
N LEU A 97 12.07 9.45 12.93
CA LEU A 97 12.24 9.90 11.54
C LEU A 97 10.91 10.02 10.78
N THR A 98 9.93 9.17 11.11
CA THR A 98 8.56 9.21 10.62
C THR A 98 7.60 9.23 11.82
N HIS A 99 6.54 10.02 11.72
CA HIS A 99 5.64 10.24 12.85
C HIS A 99 4.63 9.10 12.97
N THR A 100 3.78 8.96 11.96
CA THR A 100 2.74 7.93 11.91
C THR A 100 2.64 7.41 10.48
N PRO A 101 3.60 6.57 10.05
CA PRO A 101 3.62 6.02 8.70
C PRO A 101 2.34 5.20 8.44
N LYS A 102 1.81 5.33 7.22
CA LYS A 102 0.57 4.69 6.74
C LYS A 102 0.88 3.72 5.62
N GLN A 103 0.16 3.78 4.51
CA GLN A 103 0.34 2.86 3.40
C GLN A 103 1.72 3.05 2.76
N ILE A 104 2.28 1.95 2.25
CA ILE A 104 3.65 1.85 1.76
C ILE A 104 3.67 1.11 0.42
N GLN A 105 4.40 1.66 -0.55
CA GLN A 105 4.61 1.06 -1.87
C GLN A 105 6.08 0.70 -2.06
N LEU A 106 6.32 -0.43 -2.71
CA LEU A 106 7.65 -0.85 -3.16
C LEU A 106 7.86 -0.48 -4.64
N ASP A 107 8.88 0.32 -4.92
CA ASP A 107 9.51 0.36 -6.25
C ASP A 107 10.68 -0.62 -6.25
N ARG A 108 10.41 -1.87 -6.66
CA ARG A 108 11.39 -2.95 -6.68
C ARG A 108 12.57 -2.64 -7.60
N ASP A 109 12.30 -2.10 -8.79
CA ASP A 109 13.34 -1.86 -9.79
C ASP A 109 14.19 -0.62 -9.46
N GLY A 110 13.62 0.34 -8.71
CA GLY A 110 14.36 1.44 -8.10
C GLY A 110 15.03 1.10 -6.77
N GLY A 111 14.67 -0.02 -6.13
CA GLY A 111 15.17 -0.41 -4.81
C GLY A 111 14.75 0.57 -3.72
N LYS A 112 13.52 1.09 -3.79
CA LYS A 112 13.01 2.12 -2.88
C LYS A 112 11.62 1.78 -2.32
N LEU A 113 11.39 2.20 -1.09
CA LEU A 113 10.08 2.19 -0.44
C LEU A 113 9.55 3.62 -0.37
N TYR A 114 8.25 3.78 -0.59
CA TYR A 114 7.54 5.05 -0.52
C TYR A 114 6.41 4.92 0.48
N TRP A 115 6.21 5.90 1.36
CA TRP A 115 5.10 5.87 2.32
C TRP A 115 4.57 7.27 2.59
N CYS A 116 3.33 7.33 3.07
CA CYS A 116 2.79 8.54 3.67
C CYS A 116 2.98 8.55 5.18
N ASP A 117 3.27 9.73 5.71
CA ASP A 117 3.35 9.99 7.14
C ASP A 117 2.22 10.95 7.53
N ARG A 118 1.19 10.42 8.19
CA ARG A 118 -0.09 11.13 8.40
C ARG A 118 0.07 12.36 9.28
N GLU A 119 0.45 12.16 10.54
CA GLU A 119 0.65 13.26 11.49
C GLU A 119 1.97 14.00 11.29
N GLY A 120 2.90 13.44 10.52
CA GLY A 120 4.05 14.17 9.98
C GLY A 120 3.70 15.03 8.77
N MET A 121 2.54 14.84 8.14
CA MET A 121 2.05 15.56 6.96
C MET A 121 3.02 15.50 5.77
N ARG A 122 3.52 14.30 5.47
CA ARG A 122 4.56 14.09 4.45
C ARG A 122 4.27 12.89 3.56
N VAL A 123 4.84 12.94 2.36
CA VAL A 123 5.12 11.75 1.52
C VAL A 123 6.63 11.57 1.49
N MET A 124 7.10 10.37 1.78
CA MET A 124 8.52 10.09 2.02
C MET A 124 8.98 8.87 1.23
N ARG A 125 10.29 8.74 1.02
CA ARG A 125 10.92 7.53 0.47
C ARG A 125 12.23 7.19 1.17
N VAL A 126 12.67 5.95 0.99
CA VAL A 126 13.94 5.42 1.49
C VAL A 126 14.43 4.30 0.58
N ASN A 127 15.74 4.06 0.51
CA ASN A 127 16.27 2.85 -0.11
C ASN A 127 15.80 1.61 0.69
N CYS A 128 15.64 0.46 0.04
CA CYS A 128 15.18 -0.78 0.69
C CYS A 128 16.10 -1.29 1.82
N ASP A 129 17.32 -0.75 1.95
CA ASP A 129 18.27 -1.02 3.03
C ASP A 129 18.21 0.00 4.19
N GLY A 130 17.34 1.00 4.11
CA GLY A 130 17.16 2.06 5.11
C GLY A 130 18.01 3.32 4.90
N SER A 131 18.86 3.35 3.87
CA SER A 131 19.66 4.54 3.54
C SER A 131 18.87 5.59 2.74
N ASP A 132 19.36 6.83 2.76
CA ASP A 132 18.83 7.96 1.98
C ASP A 132 17.32 8.20 2.18
N ILE A 133 16.90 8.42 3.43
CA ILE A 133 15.54 8.85 3.73
C ILE A 133 15.32 10.27 3.19
N GLU A 134 14.28 10.44 2.39
CA GLU A 134 13.93 11.70 1.73
C GLU A 134 12.46 12.05 1.97
N THR A 135 12.18 13.35 2.13
CA THR A 135 10.80 13.88 2.09
C THR A 135 10.53 14.41 0.69
N LEU A 136 9.50 13.88 0.03
CA LEU A 136 9.14 14.22 -1.35
C LEU A 136 8.05 15.30 -1.42
N VAL A 137 7.16 15.30 -0.43
CA VAL A 137 6.07 16.26 -0.26
C VAL A 137 5.94 16.55 1.23
N GLU A 138 5.75 17.81 1.59
CA GLU A 138 5.45 18.25 2.95
C GLU A 138 4.29 19.23 2.93
N THR A 139 3.18 18.87 3.57
CA THR A 139 1.93 19.62 3.47
C THR A 139 1.63 20.44 4.72
N GLY A 140 2.49 20.42 5.73
CA GLY A 140 2.36 21.23 6.94
C GLY A 140 3.47 20.97 7.95
N ARG A 141 3.58 21.85 8.97
CA ARG A 141 4.55 21.70 10.06
C ARG A 141 3.98 22.09 11.42
N GLY A 142 4.41 21.37 12.45
CA GLY A 142 4.07 21.66 13.84
C GLY A 142 2.64 21.28 14.22
N ASP A 143 2.30 21.53 15.49
CA ASP A 143 1.09 21.00 16.11
C ASP A 143 -0.19 21.60 15.52
N ASN A 144 -0.17 22.89 15.14
CA ASN A 144 -1.35 23.55 14.58
C ASN A 144 -1.77 22.92 13.24
N ASP A 145 -0.82 22.75 12.31
CA ASP A 145 -1.11 22.14 11.01
C ASP A 145 -1.50 20.66 11.16
N ARG A 146 -0.93 19.94 12.15
CA ARG A 146 -1.22 18.52 12.37
C ARG A 146 -2.70 18.23 12.66
N HIS A 147 -3.44 19.20 13.19
CA HIS A 147 -4.88 19.04 13.45
C HIS A 147 -5.76 19.27 12.20
N ASP A 148 -5.20 19.78 11.11
CA ASP A 148 -5.89 19.93 9.84
C ASP A 148 -5.85 18.62 9.03
N GLN A 149 -6.96 17.89 9.07
CA GLN A 149 -7.06 16.58 8.40
C GLN A 149 -6.91 16.66 6.87
N ASN A 150 -7.06 17.85 6.27
CA ASN A 150 -6.81 18.05 4.84
C ASN A 150 -5.32 17.97 4.48
N ARG A 151 -4.44 17.96 5.47
CA ARG A 151 -2.98 17.81 5.34
C ARG A 151 -2.50 16.38 5.58
N TRP A 152 -3.37 15.49 6.00
CA TRP A 152 -3.01 14.12 6.33
C TRP A 152 -2.85 13.26 5.07
N CYS A 153 -1.61 12.90 4.77
CA CYS A 153 -1.28 11.97 3.69
C CYS A 153 -1.46 10.52 4.17
N VAL A 154 -2.03 9.62 3.35
CA VAL A 154 -2.33 8.23 3.78
C VAL A 154 -1.87 7.16 2.79
N GLY A 155 -2.39 7.18 1.56
CA GLY A 155 -2.08 6.25 0.47
C GLY A 155 -1.01 6.80 -0.44
N VAL A 156 -0.20 5.94 -1.05
CA VAL A 156 0.84 6.33 -2.00
C VAL A 156 0.95 5.31 -3.14
N ALA A 157 1.13 5.80 -4.36
CA ALA A 157 1.46 4.97 -5.50
C ALA A 157 2.52 5.65 -6.39
N VAL A 158 3.30 4.84 -7.10
CA VAL A 158 4.43 5.30 -7.93
C VAL A 158 4.28 4.77 -9.35
N ASP A 159 4.48 5.66 -10.30
CA ASP A 159 4.57 5.38 -11.73
C ASP A 159 5.97 5.71 -12.18
N ARG A 160 6.81 4.68 -12.20
CA ARG A 160 8.24 4.85 -12.44
C ARG A 160 8.51 5.18 -13.89
N VAL A 161 7.78 4.58 -14.83
CA VAL A 161 7.97 4.81 -16.27
C VAL A 161 7.78 6.29 -16.62
N HIS A 162 6.77 6.96 -16.05
CA HIS A 162 6.50 8.38 -16.33
C HIS A 162 6.98 9.32 -15.24
N GLN A 163 7.71 8.80 -14.25
CA GLN A 163 8.27 9.56 -13.13
C GLN A 163 7.20 10.36 -12.39
N LYS A 164 6.10 9.70 -12.01
CA LYS A 164 5.00 10.30 -11.24
C LYS A 164 4.82 9.66 -9.87
N LEU A 165 4.43 10.49 -8.93
CA LEU A 165 4.05 10.13 -7.58
C LEU A 165 2.58 10.51 -7.38
N TYR A 166 1.80 9.62 -6.78
CA TYR A 166 0.41 9.85 -6.39
C TYR A 166 0.24 9.62 -4.90
N TRP A 167 -0.60 10.42 -4.25
CA TRP A 167 -0.94 10.20 -2.85
C TRP A 167 -2.35 10.67 -2.51
N THR A 168 -2.94 10.08 -1.47
CA THR A 168 -4.22 10.55 -0.92
C THR A 168 -3.99 11.56 0.19
N GLN A 169 -4.87 12.56 0.27
CA GLN A 169 -5.09 13.36 1.46
C GLN A 169 -6.54 13.15 1.92
N LYS A 170 -6.73 12.48 3.06
CA LYS A 170 -8.04 11.91 3.42
C LYS A 170 -9.13 12.96 3.73
N GLY A 171 -8.75 14.13 4.26
CA GLY A 171 -9.71 15.11 4.77
C GLY A 171 -10.41 14.62 6.07
N PRO A 172 -11.36 15.41 6.60
CA PRO A 172 -12.18 14.98 7.73
C PRO A 172 -13.05 13.77 7.39
N ASP A 173 -13.30 12.92 8.37
CA ASP A 173 -14.19 11.77 8.24
C ASP A 173 -15.55 12.19 7.65
N ASN A 174 -15.97 11.53 6.57
CA ASN A 174 -17.21 11.84 5.82
C ASN A 174 -17.33 13.31 5.38
N GLY A 175 -16.19 13.98 5.18
CA GLY A 175 -16.12 15.42 4.97
C GLY A 175 -16.26 15.87 3.52
N ASP A 176 -16.26 14.94 2.56
CA ASP A 176 -16.24 15.22 1.12
C ASP A 176 -15.13 16.23 0.74
N GLN A 177 -14.00 16.15 1.45
CA GLN A 177 -12.84 17.03 1.27
C GLN A 177 -11.56 16.23 0.96
N GLY A 178 -11.70 14.91 0.83
CA GLY A 178 -10.63 14.03 0.41
C GLY A 178 -10.16 14.36 -1.00
N ARG A 179 -8.86 14.16 -1.22
CA ARG A 179 -8.19 14.45 -2.50
C ARG A 179 -7.20 13.35 -2.84
N ILE A 180 -7.01 13.14 -4.14
CA ILE A 180 -5.86 12.43 -4.69
C ILE A 180 -5.04 13.43 -5.47
N LEU A 181 -3.76 13.52 -5.14
CA LEU A 181 -2.82 14.46 -5.74
C LEU A 181 -1.74 13.72 -6.51
N ARG A 182 -1.10 14.44 -7.42
CA ARG A 182 -0.02 13.96 -8.27
C ARG A 182 1.12 14.97 -8.31
N ALA A 183 2.35 14.51 -8.38
CA ALA A 183 3.52 15.33 -8.69
C ALA A 183 4.54 14.54 -9.51
N ASN A 184 5.63 15.18 -9.94
CA ASN A 184 6.79 14.43 -10.44
C ASN A 184 7.43 13.62 -9.31
N LEU A 185 8.04 12.48 -9.64
CA LEU A 185 8.71 11.63 -8.66
C LEU A 185 9.89 12.35 -8.01
N GLU A 186 10.65 13.10 -8.81
CA GLU A 186 11.68 14.01 -8.33
C GLU A 186 11.15 15.44 -8.18
N ILE A 187 11.60 16.12 -7.13
CA ILE A 187 11.29 17.54 -6.91
C ILE A 187 11.94 18.38 -8.02
N PRO A 188 11.23 19.37 -8.61
CA PRO A 188 11.82 20.25 -9.60
C PRO A 188 13.09 20.95 -9.08
N SER A 189 14.09 21.11 -9.96
CA SER A 189 15.39 21.69 -9.59
C SER A 189 15.23 23.09 -9.00
N GLY A 190 15.71 23.28 -7.77
CA GLY A 190 15.67 24.57 -7.06
C GLY A 190 14.43 24.76 -6.18
N GLU A 191 13.51 23.80 -6.17
CA GLU A 191 12.36 23.76 -5.26
C GLU A 191 12.60 22.76 -4.11
N ASP A 192 11.71 22.75 -3.13
CA ASP A 192 11.75 21.83 -2.00
C ASP A 192 10.38 21.14 -1.78
N ALA A 193 10.36 20.14 -0.90
CA ALA A 193 9.17 19.31 -0.67
C ALA A 193 7.94 20.09 -0.17
N ALA A 194 8.15 21.26 0.46
CA ALA A 194 7.08 22.08 1.01
C ALA A 194 6.53 23.10 0.00
N THR A 195 7.34 23.46 -1.00
CA THR A 195 7.05 24.57 -1.92
C THR A 195 7.04 24.16 -3.39
N ARG A 196 7.25 22.88 -3.69
CA ARG A 196 7.24 22.34 -5.05
C ARG A 196 5.97 22.73 -5.80
N SER A 197 6.15 23.26 -7.00
CA SER A 197 5.10 23.91 -7.78
C SER A 197 4.33 22.96 -8.69
N ASP A 198 4.82 21.73 -8.82
CA ASP A 198 4.34 20.71 -9.76
C ASP A 198 3.29 19.75 -9.17
N ILE A 199 2.65 20.14 -8.05
CA ILE A 199 1.57 19.38 -7.43
C ILE A 199 0.25 19.70 -8.14
N ASP A 200 -0.37 18.69 -8.72
CA ASP A 200 -1.71 18.73 -9.31
C ASP A 200 -2.70 18.01 -8.39
N VAL A 201 -3.92 18.55 -8.28
CA VAL A 201 -5.05 17.80 -7.72
C VAL A 201 -5.69 16.99 -8.85
N LEU A 202 -5.64 15.66 -8.74
CA LEU A 202 -6.16 14.77 -9.77
C LEU A 202 -7.65 14.47 -9.54
N PHE A 203 -8.01 14.22 -8.28
CA PHE A 203 -9.40 14.02 -7.85
C PHE A 203 -9.64 14.79 -6.55
N ASP A 204 -10.80 15.41 -6.42
CA ASP A 204 -11.22 16.15 -5.24
C ASP A 204 -12.66 15.80 -4.85
N HIS A 205 -13.12 16.37 -3.73
CA HIS A 205 -14.45 16.10 -3.15
C HIS A 205 -14.73 14.60 -2.95
N LEU A 206 -13.68 13.84 -2.65
CA LEU A 206 -13.77 12.43 -2.31
C LEU A 206 -14.20 12.32 -0.84
N PRO A 207 -15.03 11.32 -0.49
CA PRO A 207 -15.50 11.17 0.89
C PRO A 207 -14.34 10.99 1.89
N GLU A 208 -13.52 9.94 1.72
CA GLU A 208 -12.34 9.68 2.54
C GLU A 208 -11.40 8.66 1.85
N PRO A 209 -10.56 9.08 0.88
CA PRO A 209 -9.67 8.19 0.13
C PRO A 209 -8.50 7.72 1.01
N ILE A 210 -8.23 6.41 1.00
CA ILE A 210 -7.24 5.78 1.88
C ILE A 210 -6.04 5.25 1.10
N ASP A 211 -6.11 4.03 0.59
CA ASP A 211 -4.98 3.32 -0.01
C ASP A 211 -4.99 3.45 -1.54
N LEU A 212 -3.82 3.34 -2.18
CA LEU A 212 -3.67 3.49 -3.62
C LEU A 212 -2.89 2.32 -4.22
N GLU A 213 -3.36 1.86 -5.37
CA GLU A 213 -2.61 0.95 -6.23
C GLU A 213 -2.63 1.48 -7.67
N PHE A 214 -1.52 1.27 -8.38
CA PHE A 214 -1.37 1.77 -9.74
C PHE A 214 -1.15 0.63 -10.73
N ASP A 215 -2.10 0.48 -11.65
CA ASP A 215 -1.95 -0.38 -12.82
C ASP A 215 -1.13 0.37 -13.87
N GLU A 216 0.18 0.12 -13.87
CA GLU A 216 1.13 0.77 -14.78
C GLU A 216 0.86 0.41 -16.26
N GLU A 217 0.43 -0.82 -16.53
CA GLU A 217 0.15 -1.30 -17.89
C GLU A 217 -1.03 -0.56 -18.51
N ASN A 218 -2.12 -0.40 -17.75
CA ASN A 218 -3.35 0.22 -18.25
C ASN A 218 -3.51 1.70 -17.89
N ARG A 219 -2.55 2.28 -17.15
CA ARG A 219 -2.57 3.69 -16.72
C ARG A 219 -3.77 4.03 -15.82
N VAL A 220 -4.15 3.11 -14.94
CA VAL A 220 -5.33 3.24 -14.07
C VAL A 220 -4.92 3.26 -12.61
N LEU A 221 -5.41 4.26 -11.88
CA LEU A 221 -5.29 4.34 -10.43
C LEU A 221 -6.51 3.69 -9.77
N TYR A 222 -6.26 2.86 -8.77
CA TYR A 222 -7.28 2.24 -7.92
C TYR A 222 -7.13 2.77 -6.50
N TRP A 223 -8.24 2.98 -5.79
CA TRP A 223 -8.19 3.37 -4.39
C TRP A 223 -9.39 2.87 -3.59
N THR A 224 -9.14 2.66 -2.30
CA THR A 224 -10.19 2.48 -1.31
C THR A 224 -10.68 3.84 -0.82
N ASP A 225 -11.98 3.94 -0.58
CA ASP A 225 -12.58 5.10 0.07
C ASP A 225 -13.48 4.63 1.20
N ARG A 226 -13.27 5.15 2.42
CA ARG A 226 -13.95 4.69 3.63
C ARG A 226 -15.08 5.59 4.10
N GLY A 227 -15.41 6.65 3.36
CA GLY A 227 -16.44 7.59 3.80
C GLY A 227 -17.86 7.02 3.71
N ASP A 228 -18.85 7.89 3.89
CA ASP A 228 -20.26 7.47 3.89
C ASP A 228 -20.75 7.05 2.48
N PRO A 229 -21.59 6.00 2.39
CA PRO A 229 -22.30 5.67 1.15
C PRO A 229 -23.15 6.85 0.63
N PRO A 230 -23.34 6.98 -0.71
CA PRO A 230 -23.07 5.98 -1.73
C PRO A 230 -21.67 6.04 -2.36
N ARG A 231 -20.83 7.03 -2.00
CA ARG A 231 -19.51 7.22 -2.62
C ARG A 231 -18.36 6.64 -1.80
N GLY A 232 -18.51 6.51 -0.49
CA GLY A 232 -17.54 5.84 0.36
C GLY A 232 -17.94 4.41 0.72
N ASN A 233 -17.05 3.72 1.42
CA ASN A 233 -17.03 2.27 1.57
C ASN A 233 -16.98 1.54 0.22
N THR A 234 -16.05 2.00 -0.62
CA THR A 234 -15.92 1.63 -2.03
C THR A 234 -14.48 1.29 -2.41
N VAL A 235 -14.33 0.54 -3.51
CA VAL A 235 -13.14 0.63 -4.36
C VAL A 235 -13.52 1.41 -5.60
N ASN A 236 -12.67 2.37 -5.94
CA ASN A 236 -12.82 3.24 -7.09
C ASN A 236 -11.65 3.04 -8.04
N ARG A 237 -11.85 3.39 -9.31
CA ARG A 237 -10.76 3.48 -10.29
C ARG A 237 -10.95 4.62 -11.28
N ALA A 238 -9.85 5.11 -11.85
CA ALA A 238 -9.87 6.08 -12.94
C ALA A 238 -8.55 6.08 -13.72
N PRO A 239 -8.57 6.37 -15.04
CA PRO A 239 -7.35 6.65 -15.79
C PRO A 239 -6.69 7.94 -15.29
N VAL A 240 -5.37 8.03 -15.39
CA VAL A 240 -4.59 9.18 -14.86
C VAL A 240 -4.10 10.17 -15.93
N ASP A 241 -4.18 9.80 -17.20
CA ASP A 241 -3.65 10.59 -18.32
C ASP A 241 -4.68 11.56 -18.91
N GLU A 242 -5.97 11.37 -18.61
CA GLU A 242 -7.06 12.23 -19.05
C GLU A 242 -8.04 12.52 -17.91
N ALA A 243 -8.80 13.61 -18.07
CA ALA A 243 -9.84 13.96 -17.10
C ALA A 243 -10.96 12.92 -17.15
N ALA A 244 -11.14 12.18 -16.06
CA ALA A 244 -12.16 11.14 -15.94
C ALA A 244 -12.95 11.29 -14.64
N THR A 245 -14.21 10.82 -14.67
CA THR A 245 -14.98 10.63 -13.44
C THR A 245 -14.62 9.27 -12.85
N PRO A 246 -14.29 9.20 -11.54
CA PRO A 246 -14.08 7.93 -10.85
C PRO A 246 -15.23 6.93 -11.05
N GLU A 247 -14.88 5.70 -11.39
CA GLU A 247 -15.81 4.57 -11.43
C GLU A 247 -15.74 3.81 -10.11
N ILE A 248 -16.89 3.61 -9.46
CA ILE A 248 -17.01 2.74 -8.30
C ILE A 248 -17.15 1.29 -8.79
N VAL A 249 -16.17 0.44 -8.46
CA VAL A 249 -16.14 -0.97 -8.86
C VAL A 249 -16.52 -1.93 -7.72
N ILE A 250 -16.33 -1.52 -6.46
CA ILE A 250 -16.79 -2.27 -5.28
C ILE A 250 -17.54 -1.30 -4.36
N THR A 251 -18.58 -1.78 -3.69
CA THR A 251 -19.40 -1.03 -2.72
C THR A 251 -19.61 -1.85 -1.45
N HIS A 252 -20.15 -1.22 -0.40
CA HIS A 252 -20.55 -1.87 0.84
C HIS A 252 -19.39 -2.54 1.60
N LEU A 253 -18.19 -1.98 1.51
CA LEU A 253 -17.10 -2.33 2.42
C LEU A 253 -17.45 -1.91 3.85
N LEU A 254 -16.75 -2.47 4.84
CA LEU A 254 -16.90 -2.10 6.24
C LEU A 254 -15.66 -1.34 6.72
N GLU A 255 -15.56 -0.08 6.28
CA GLU A 255 -14.36 0.78 6.39
C GLU A 255 -13.19 0.17 5.61
N GLY A 256 -13.26 0.23 4.28
CA GLY A 256 -12.21 -0.30 3.39
C GLY A 256 -10.88 0.43 3.57
N ILE A 257 -9.77 -0.32 3.73
CA ILE A 257 -8.43 0.21 3.92
C ILE A 257 -7.50 -0.31 2.82
N GLY A 258 -6.92 -1.50 2.99
CA GLY A 258 -5.92 -2.02 2.06
C GLY A 258 -6.50 -2.51 0.73
N ILE A 259 -5.76 -2.28 -0.34
CA ILE A 259 -6.00 -2.86 -1.67
C ILE A 259 -4.66 -3.35 -2.25
N THR A 260 -4.71 -4.44 -3.00
CA THR A 260 -3.55 -4.87 -3.80
C THR A 260 -4.01 -5.46 -5.13
N LEU A 261 -3.23 -5.24 -6.18
CA LEU A 261 -3.55 -5.67 -7.54
C LEU A 261 -2.68 -6.85 -7.97
N ASP A 262 -3.33 -7.84 -8.58
CA ASP A 262 -2.73 -8.86 -9.42
C ASP A 262 -3.15 -8.56 -10.87
N VAL A 263 -2.45 -7.59 -11.49
CA VAL A 263 -2.79 -7.08 -12.82
C VAL A 263 -2.74 -8.19 -13.87
N ALA A 264 -1.70 -9.03 -13.84
CA ALA A 264 -1.54 -10.16 -14.75
C ALA A 264 -2.67 -11.21 -14.59
N GLY A 265 -3.15 -11.44 -13.37
CA GLY A 265 -4.30 -12.29 -13.08
C GLY A 265 -5.66 -11.60 -13.27
N SER A 266 -5.69 -10.32 -13.64
CA SER A 266 -6.89 -9.49 -13.74
C SER A 266 -7.74 -9.50 -12.47
N ARG A 267 -7.08 -9.43 -11.30
CA ARG A 267 -7.69 -9.63 -9.99
C ARG A 267 -7.20 -8.58 -8.99
N MET A 268 -8.04 -8.25 -8.03
CA MET A 268 -7.68 -7.43 -6.86
C MET A 268 -8.07 -8.14 -5.57
N PHE A 269 -7.40 -7.76 -4.49
CA PHE A 269 -7.77 -8.11 -3.12
C PHE A 269 -7.95 -6.86 -2.29
N VAL A 270 -8.92 -6.89 -1.38
CA VAL A 270 -9.30 -5.73 -0.56
C VAL A 270 -9.53 -6.18 0.87
N THR A 271 -9.10 -5.38 1.83
CA THR A 271 -9.36 -5.59 3.26
C THR A 271 -10.12 -4.42 3.88
N ASP A 272 -10.90 -4.71 4.92
CA ASP A 272 -11.64 -3.70 5.66
C ASP A 272 -11.50 -3.87 7.18
N LEU A 273 -11.79 -2.80 7.94
CA LEU A 273 -11.71 -2.84 9.41
C LEU A 273 -12.79 -3.72 10.03
N GLY A 274 -13.83 -4.11 9.28
CA GLY A 274 -14.79 -5.15 9.66
C GLY A 274 -14.20 -6.57 9.67
N GLY A 275 -12.97 -6.73 9.18
CA GLY A 275 -12.24 -7.99 9.16
C GLY A 275 -12.59 -8.88 7.98
N SER A 276 -13.07 -8.29 6.90
CA SER A 276 -13.33 -9.00 5.67
C SER A 276 -12.12 -8.98 4.73
N VAL A 277 -11.96 -10.07 3.98
CA VAL A 277 -11.04 -10.14 2.83
C VAL A 277 -11.85 -10.45 1.59
N TYR A 278 -11.76 -9.56 0.61
CA TYR A 278 -12.47 -9.66 -0.65
C TYR A 278 -11.49 -9.99 -1.78
N SER A 279 -12.00 -10.67 -2.80
CA SER A 279 -11.38 -10.77 -4.10
C SER A 279 -12.40 -10.41 -5.18
N ALA A 280 -11.97 -9.74 -6.22
CA ALA A 280 -12.78 -9.41 -7.39
C ALA A 280 -11.89 -9.31 -8.63
N GLN A 281 -12.49 -9.35 -9.82
CA GLN A 281 -11.79 -8.91 -11.02
C GLN A 281 -11.52 -7.40 -10.95
N LEU A 282 -10.58 -6.88 -11.74
CA LEU A 282 -10.24 -5.44 -11.75
C LEU A 282 -11.41 -4.52 -12.11
N ASP A 283 -12.45 -5.03 -12.78
CA ASP A 283 -13.70 -4.31 -13.05
C ASP A 283 -14.77 -4.44 -11.96
N GLY A 284 -14.44 -5.06 -10.83
CA GLY A 284 -15.36 -5.29 -9.72
C GLY A 284 -16.29 -6.49 -9.92
N SER A 285 -16.27 -7.12 -11.09
CA SER A 285 -17.05 -8.34 -11.33
C SER A 285 -16.53 -9.51 -10.50
N ASN A 286 -17.39 -10.50 -10.27
CA ASN A 286 -17.09 -11.69 -9.46
C ASN A 286 -16.62 -11.38 -8.03
N LEU A 287 -17.07 -10.27 -7.45
CA LEU A 287 -16.79 -9.92 -6.07
C LEU A 287 -17.18 -11.07 -5.13
N ARG A 288 -16.19 -11.53 -4.37
CA ARG A 288 -16.32 -12.57 -3.36
C ARG A 288 -15.66 -12.11 -2.07
N ASN A 289 -16.44 -12.02 -1.00
CA ASN A 289 -15.90 -12.03 0.35
C ASN A 289 -15.62 -13.49 0.73
N PHE A 290 -14.35 -13.85 0.95
CA PHE A 290 -13.93 -15.23 1.21
C PHE A 290 -13.43 -15.46 2.64
N LEU A 291 -13.20 -14.41 3.41
CA LEU A 291 -12.89 -14.46 4.84
C LEU A 291 -13.62 -13.33 5.58
N TYR A 292 -14.17 -13.65 6.75
CA TYR A 292 -14.93 -12.72 7.58
C TYR A 292 -14.39 -12.68 9.01
N ALA A 293 -14.61 -11.58 9.73
CA ALA A 293 -14.28 -11.45 11.15
C ALA A 293 -12.82 -11.82 11.49
N GLN A 294 -11.88 -11.38 10.66
CA GLN A 294 -10.44 -11.66 10.83
C GLN A 294 -9.74 -10.69 11.80
N GLY A 295 -10.46 -9.78 12.44
CA GLY A 295 -9.91 -8.68 13.22
C GLY A 295 -10.02 -7.36 12.45
N ASN A 296 -9.28 -6.33 12.86
CA ASN A 296 -9.24 -5.06 12.13
C ASN A 296 -8.11 -5.12 11.11
N LEU A 297 -8.44 -5.36 9.84
CA LEU A 297 -7.45 -5.49 8.77
C LEU A 297 -7.14 -4.13 8.17
N THR A 298 -5.87 -3.76 8.13
CA THR A 298 -5.40 -2.48 7.59
C THR A 298 -4.78 -2.67 6.20
N GLY A 299 -3.65 -3.36 6.11
CA GLY A 299 -2.95 -3.58 4.84
C GLY A 299 -3.08 -5.00 4.28
N VAL A 300 -3.01 -5.10 2.95
CA VAL A 300 -2.93 -6.36 2.20
C VAL A 300 -1.88 -6.23 1.10
N ALA A 301 -1.07 -7.27 0.90
CA ALA A 301 -0.18 -7.37 -0.25
C ALA A 301 -0.29 -8.77 -0.88
N TYR A 302 -0.24 -8.82 -2.22
CA TYR A 302 -0.17 -10.05 -2.98
C TYR A 302 1.22 -10.24 -3.56
N ALA A 303 1.76 -11.46 -3.50
CA ALA A 303 3.02 -11.79 -4.15
C ALA A 303 3.07 -13.25 -4.61
N GLU A 304 3.70 -13.48 -5.76
CA GLU A 304 4.10 -14.81 -6.23
C GLU A 304 5.40 -15.21 -5.53
N VAL A 305 5.36 -16.27 -4.72
CA VAL A 305 6.49 -16.75 -3.90
C VAL A 305 6.81 -18.22 -4.13
#